data_AF-A0A9D6PIS6-F1
#
_entry.id   AF-A0A9D6PIS6-F1
#
_cell.length_a   1.000
_cell.length_b   1.000
_cell.length_c   1.000
_cell.angle_alpha   90.00
_cell.angle_beta   90.00
_cell.angle_gamma   90.00
#
_symmetry.space_group_name_H-M   'P 1'
#
loop_
_entity.id
_entity.type
_entity.pdbx_description
1 polymer ?
#
loop_
_entity_poly.entity_id
_entity_poly.type
_entity_poly.pdbx_seq_one_letter_code
_entity_poly.pdbx_strand_id
1 'polypeptide(L)'
;GLGNSYEKTVGENGHESLKKKPGFYRDSRMLERLGRVARRLVPVVERQDLTYHFTILDSDELNAFALPGGYVYVTKGLMKTISSDDELAGVVGHELGHVDKKHGLKQAGKSGLMALVIALMGANDDAKKFQKAAAIAALFANLKFSRDDEFEADRQAVKYTMKAGYRPDGLLQFFGRINKDGKLTSVTKYFSTHPPTMERIKRVQDEIKKRGGRVLAQVPVDPPQYSPPPERLPNPQNPPSSSSRPDISLKLAYEDYMYAKNQYEYKVSQGAPVEEVMSAFRKYQVAKERYFKLKAAMGR
;
A
#
# COMPACT_ATOMS: atom_id res chain seq x y z
N GLY A 1 20.41 -22.21 -7.92
CA GLY A 1 20.70 -22.64 -6.54
C GLY A 1 19.42 -22.90 -5.78
N LEU A 2 19.48 -23.71 -4.71
CA LEU A 2 18.33 -24.18 -3.91
C LEU A 2 17.37 -23.07 -3.43
N GLY A 3 17.89 -21.88 -3.12
CA GLY A 3 17.07 -20.72 -2.71
C GLY A 3 16.08 -20.22 -3.78
N ASN A 4 16.44 -20.32 -5.08
CA ASN A 4 15.54 -19.93 -6.17
C ASN A 4 14.44 -20.98 -6.41
N SER A 5 14.71 -22.26 -6.09
CA SER A 5 13.70 -23.32 -6.20
C SER A 5 12.62 -23.13 -5.14
N TYR A 6 13.02 -22.87 -3.89
CA TYR A 6 12.09 -22.64 -2.79
C TYR A 6 11.21 -21.41 -2.99
N GLU A 7 11.81 -20.30 -3.43
CA GLU A 7 11.08 -19.07 -3.79
C GLU A 7 9.97 -19.33 -4.82
N LYS A 8 10.28 -20.11 -5.88
CA LYS A 8 9.30 -20.46 -6.92
C LYS A 8 8.16 -21.31 -6.35
N THR A 9 8.46 -22.30 -5.51
CA THR A 9 7.44 -23.17 -4.90
C THR A 9 6.50 -22.39 -3.98
N VAL A 10 7.00 -21.44 -3.18
CA VAL A 10 6.16 -20.57 -2.35
C VAL A 10 5.19 -19.77 -3.23
N GLY A 11 5.71 -19.17 -4.31
CA GLY A 11 4.92 -18.42 -5.28
C GLY A 11 3.85 -19.24 -5.96
N GLU A 12 4.21 -20.41 -6.49
CA GLU A 12 3.33 -21.33 -7.21
C GLU A 12 2.19 -21.83 -6.31
N ASN A 13 2.50 -22.29 -5.10
CA ASN A 13 1.47 -22.70 -4.15
C ASN A 13 0.52 -21.53 -3.85
N GLY A 14 1.06 -20.34 -3.58
CA GLY A 14 0.24 -19.16 -3.35
C GLY A 14 -0.67 -18.84 -4.56
N HIS A 15 -0.15 -18.94 -5.78
CA HIS A 15 -0.92 -18.74 -7.02
C HIS A 15 -2.08 -19.71 -7.16
N GLU A 16 -1.83 -21.01 -6.95
CA GLU A 16 -2.88 -22.05 -7.03
C GLU A 16 -4.02 -21.79 -6.04
N SER A 17 -3.71 -21.21 -4.88
CA SER A 17 -4.73 -20.91 -3.88
C SER A 17 -5.67 -19.76 -4.29
N LEU A 18 -5.13 -18.76 -4.99
CA LEU A 18 -5.88 -17.57 -5.40
C LEU A 18 -6.89 -17.85 -6.52
N LYS A 19 -6.77 -19.01 -7.20
CA LYS A 19 -7.71 -19.45 -8.25
C LYS A 19 -9.14 -19.60 -7.75
N LYS A 20 -9.36 -20.00 -6.49
CA LYS A 20 -10.71 -20.20 -5.94
C LYS A 20 -11.28 -18.95 -5.27
N LYS A 21 -10.46 -18.23 -4.48
CA LYS A 21 -10.85 -16.98 -3.81
C LYS A 21 -9.65 -16.04 -3.72
N PRO A 22 -9.77 -14.76 -4.14
CA PRO A 22 -10.96 -14.14 -4.74
C PRO A 22 -11.31 -14.69 -6.14
N GLY A 23 -10.43 -15.47 -6.75
CA GLY A 23 -10.58 -15.95 -8.13
C GLY A 23 -9.93 -15.01 -9.13
N PHE A 24 -9.78 -15.49 -10.37
CA PHE A 24 -9.15 -14.72 -11.44
C PHE A 24 -10.21 -14.02 -12.28
N TYR A 25 -10.03 -12.71 -12.46
CA TYR A 25 -10.88 -11.90 -13.31
C TYR A 25 -10.36 -11.95 -14.75
N ARG A 26 -11.22 -12.35 -15.70
CA ARG A 26 -10.82 -12.70 -17.08
C ARG A 26 -11.30 -11.73 -18.16
N ASP A 27 -11.52 -10.45 -17.81
CA ASP A 27 -11.83 -9.44 -18.82
C ASP A 27 -10.64 -9.24 -19.77
N SER A 28 -10.85 -9.50 -21.06
CA SER A 28 -9.79 -9.51 -22.07
C SER A 28 -9.12 -8.14 -22.23
N ARG A 29 -9.87 -7.04 -22.12
CA ARG A 29 -9.33 -5.69 -22.29
C ARG A 29 -8.41 -5.31 -21.14
N MET A 30 -8.81 -5.61 -19.90
CA MET A 30 -7.98 -5.36 -18.72
C MET A 30 -6.73 -6.25 -18.72
N LEU A 31 -6.87 -7.53 -19.08
CA LEU A 31 -5.73 -8.45 -19.21
C LEU A 31 -4.75 -8.00 -20.29
N GLU A 32 -5.25 -7.55 -21.45
CA GLU A 32 -4.41 -7.04 -22.52
C GLU A 32 -3.67 -5.77 -22.08
N ARG A 33 -4.36 -4.84 -21.40
CA ARG A 33 -3.77 -3.63 -20.82
C ARG A 33 -2.65 -3.95 -19.83
N LEU A 34 -2.91 -4.83 -18.86
CA LEU A 34 -1.89 -5.28 -17.90
C LEU A 34 -0.73 -5.98 -18.62
N GLY A 35 -1.03 -6.83 -19.60
CA GLY A 35 -0.03 -7.51 -20.42
C GLY A 35 0.85 -6.57 -21.23
N ARG A 36 0.31 -5.49 -21.79
CA ARG A 36 1.11 -4.46 -22.50
C ARG A 36 2.07 -3.75 -21.56
N VAL A 37 1.63 -3.39 -20.36
CA VAL A 37 2.49 -2.81 -19.32
C VAL A 37 3.58 -3.79 -18.90
N ALA A 38 3.21 -5.03 -18.57
CA ALA A 38 4.13 -6.07 -18.15
C ALA A 38 5.21 -6.38 -19.21
N ARG A 39 4.83 -6.52 -20.50
CA ARG A 39 5.77 -6.81 -21.59
C ARG A 39 6.84 -5.74 -21.77
N ARG A 40 6.57 -4.49 -21.38
CA ARG A 40 7.55 -3.40 -21.43
C ARG A 40 8.40 -3.32 -20.16
N LEU A 41 7.84 -3.66 -19.00
CA LEU A 41 8.56 -3.60 -17.71
C LEU A 41 9.48 -4.81 -17.49
N VAL A 42 9.03 -6.03 -17.75
CA VAL A 42 9.79 -7.26 -17.43
C VAL A 42 11.19 -7.28 -18.06
N PRO A 43 11.41 -6.89 -19.33
CA PRO A 43 12.76 -6.90 -19.90
C PRO A 43 13.77 -5.95 -19.23
N VAL A 44 13.30 -4.98 -18.42
CA VAL A 44 14.15 -3.95 -17.82
C VAL A 44 14.36 -4.12 -16.32
N VAL A 45 13.74 -5.13 -15.70
CA VAL A 45 13.92 -5.47 -14.28
C VAL A 45 15.26 -6.16 -14.04
N GLU A 46 15.72 -6.24 -12.80
CA GLU A 46 17.03 -6.79 -12.45
C GLU A 46 17.04 -8.33 -12.46
N ARG A 47 15.93 -8.97 -12.05
CA ARG A 47 15.85 -10.44 -11.95
C ARG A 47 15.30 -11.12 -13.19
N GLN A 48 16.15 -11.25 -14.20
CA GLN A 48 15.82 -11.98 -15.43
C GLN A 48 15.83 -13.53 -15.26
N ASP A 49 16.14 -14.04 -14.06
CA ASP A 49 16.14 -15.48 -13.75
C ASP A 49 14.74 -16.05 -13.40
N LEU A 50 13.74 -15.17 -13.33
CA LEU A 50 12.35 -15.50 -13.00
C LEU A 50 11.45 -15.49 -14.23
N THR A 51 10.42 -16.34 -14.19
CA THR A 51 9.27 -16.24 -15.09
C THR A 51 8.22 -15.41 -14.37
N TYR A 52 7.80 -14.30 -14.98
CA TYR A 52 6.82 -13.40 -14.39
C TYR A 52 5.39 -13.74 -14.82
N HIS A 53 4.49 -13.77 -13.85
CA HIS A 53 3.07 -14.04 -14.04
C HIS A 53 2.26 -12.83 -13.57
N PHE A 54 1.38 -12.32 -14.42
CA PHE A 54 0.53 -11.17 -14.10
C PHE A 54 -0.92 -11.61 -14.10
N THR A 55 -1.62 -11.41 -12.98
CA THR A 55 -2.99 -11.87 -12.80
C THR A 55 -3.87 -10.76 -12.28
N ILE A 56 -5.08 -10.65 -12.82
CA ILE A 56 -6.12 -9.78 -12.26
C ILE A 56 -6.98 -10.62 -11.31
N LEU A 57 -7.09 -10.18 -10.06
CA LEU A 57 -7.94 -10.82 -9.05
C LEU A 57 -9.35 -10.24 -9.11
N ASP A 58 -10.36 -11.09 -9.01
CA ASP A 58 -11.76 -10.69 -8.96
C ASP A 58 -12.15 -10.14 -7.58
N SER A 59 -11.63 -8.95 -7.28
CA SER A 59 -11.89 -8.21 -6.05
C SER A 59 -12.10 -6.74 -6.38
N ASP A 60 -13.11 -6.14 -5.77
CA ASP A 60 -13.38 -4.70 -5.88
C ASP A 60 -12.52 -3.85 -4.92
N GLU A 61 -11.70 -4.48 -4.08
CA GLU A 61 -10.67 -3.78 -3.30
C GLU A 61 -9.68 -3.07 -4.24
N LEU A 62 -9.12 -1.95 -3.80
CA LEU A 62 -8.01 -1.30 -4.49
C LEU A 62 -6.71 -1.90 -3.94
N ASN A 63 -6.15 -2.87 -4.66
CA ASN A 63 -4.93 -3.54 -4.25
C ASN A 63 -4.05 -4.00 -5.42
N ALA A 64 -2.75 -4.07 -5.15
CA ALA A 64 -1.75 -4.78 -5.93
C ALA A 64 -0.75 -5.36 -4.95
N PHE A 65 -0.17 -6.52 -5.27
CA PHE A 65 0.87 -7.15 -4.47
C PHE A 65 1.64 -8.16 -5.31
N ALA A 66 2.81 -8.57 -4.84
CA ALA A 66 3.56 -9.67 -5.42
C ALA A 66 3.74 -10.85 -4.44
N LEU A 67 3.76 -12.06 -4.97
CA LEU A 67 4.26 -13.24 -4.27
C LEU A 67 5.69 -13.55 -4.74
N PRO A 68 6.48 -14.26 -3.92
CA PRO A 68 7.82 -14.71 -4.32
C PRO A 68 7.79 -15.49 -5.65
N GLY A 69 8.89 -15.45 -6.41
CA GLY A 69 9.01 -16.24 -7.64
C GLY A 69 8.41 -15.62 -8.90
N GLY A 70 8.00 -14.34 -8.86
CA GLY A 70 7.61 -13.58 -10.06
C GLY A 70 6.10 -13.44 -10.28
N TYR A 71 5.27 -13.75 -9.28
CA TYR A 71 3.83 -13.60 -9.40
C TYR A 71 3.38 -12.20 -8.94
N VAL A 72 2.79 -11.43 -9.84
CA VAL A 72 2.29 -10.07 -9.58
C VAL A 72 0.78 -10.05 -9.78
N TYR A 73 0.08 -9.47 -8.81
CA TYR A 73 -1.37 -9.40 -8.76
C TYR A 73 -1.84 -7.96 -8.73
N VAL A 74 -2.92 -7.70 -9.47
CA VAL A 74 -3.65 -6.44 -9.43
C VAL A 74 -5.13 -6.77 -9.28
N THR A 75 -5.89 -6.03 -8.50
CA THR A 75 -7.34 -6.29 -8.36
C THR A 75 -8.15 -5.61 -9.47
N LYS A 76 -9.32 -6.18 -9.78
CA LYS A 76 -10.35 -5.56 -10.65
C LYS A 76 -10.68 -4.13 -10.19
N GLY A 77 -10.81 -3.90 -8.88
CA GLY A 77 -11.06 -2.57 -8.31
C GLY A 77 -9.96 -1.55 -8.61
N LEU A 78 -8.69 -1.95 -8.54
CA LEU A 78 -7.56 -1.10 -8.92
C LEU A 78 -7.57 -0.83 -10.43
N MET A 79 -7.76 -1.86 -11.27
CA MET A 79 -7.82 -1.72 -12.72
C MET A 79 -8.93 -0.77 -13.20
N LYS A 80 -10.10 -0.78 -12.53
CA LYS A 80 -11.19 0.18 -12.80
C LYS A 80 -10.87 1.60 -12.35
N THR A 81 -9.99 1.74 -11.35
CA THR A 81 -9.65 3.03 -10.76
C THR A 81 -8.47 3.69 -11.49
N ILE A 82 -7.55 2.92 -12.09
CA ILE A 82 -6.30 3.45 -12.65
C ILE A 82 -6.51 4.25 -13.94
N SER A 83 -6.02 5.49 -13.96
CA SER A 83 -6.40 6.47 -14.98
C SER A 83 -5.59 6.35 -16.27
N SER A 84 -4.34 5.87 -16.18
CA SER A 84 -3.39 5.83 -17.30
C SER A 84 -2.49 4.60 -17.22
N ASP A 85 -1.88 4.25 -18.35
CA ASP A 85 -0.89 3.15 -18.40
C ASP A 85 0.40 3.54 -17.66
N ASP A 86 0.69 4.83 -17.51
CA ASP A 86 1.80 5.32 -16.68
C ASP A 86 1.55 5.08 -15.19
N GLU A 87 0.35 5.35 -14.68
CA GLU A 87 -0.02 4.99 -13.30
C GLU A 87 0.09 3.49 -13.08
N LEU A 88 -0.43 2.69 -14.02
CA LEU A 88 -0.36 1.22 -13.93
C LEU A 88 1.08 0.73 -13.98
N ALA A 89 1.92 1.31 -14.83
CA ALA A 89 3.33 0.99 -14.89
C ALA A 89 4.07 1.39 -13.60
N GLY A 90 3.68 2.49 -12.95
CA GLY A 90 4.21 2.89 -11.65
C GLY A 90 3.89 1.88 -10.55
N VAL A 91 2.62 1.48 -10.42
CA VAL A 91 2.18 0.47 -9.43
C VAL A 91 2.81 -0.89 -9.72
N VAL A 92 2.76 -1.38 -10.95
CA VAL A 92 3.35 -2.68 -11.32
C VAL A 92 4.88 -2.65 -11.19
N GLY A 93 5.51 -1.53 -11.56
CA GLY A 93 6.96 -1.34 -11.39
C GLY A 93 7.38 -1.37 -9.92
N HIS A 94 6.56 -0.84 -9.01
CA HIS A 94 6.75 -0.94 -7.56
C HIS A 94 6.71 -2.38 -7.07
N GLU A 95 5.67 -3.15 -7.47
CA GLU A 95 5.57 -4.57 -7.13
C GLU A 95 6.73 -5.40 -7.68
N LEU A 96 7.19 -5.11 -8.90
CA LEU A 96 8.38 -5.73 -9.48
C LEU A 96 9.65 -5.39 -8.68
N GLY A 97 9.75 -4.16 -8.14
CA GLY A 97 10.80 -3.78 -7.20
C GLY A 97 10.83 -4.66 -5.95
N HIS A 98 9.67 -4.97 -5.36
CA HIS A 98 9.59 -5.91 -4.24
C HIS A 98 10.05 -7.33 -4.59
N VAL A 99 9.72 -7.81 -5.79
CA VAL A 99 10.16 -9.13 -6.29
C VAL A 99 11.68 -9.14 -6.47
N ASP A 100 12.23 -8.16 -7.16
CA ASP A 100 13.65 -8.08 -7.48
C ASP A 100 14.52 -8.05 -6.23
N LYS A 101 14.07 -7.30 -5.22
CA LYS A 101 14.77 -7.15 -3.94
C LYS A 101 14.42 -8.21 -2.91
N LYS A 102 13.57 -9.17 -3.27
CA LYS A 102 13.10 -10.26 -2.40
C LYS A 102 12.49 -9.75 -1.09
N HIS A 103 11.83 -8.59 -1.11
CA HIS A 103 11.28 -7.95 0.10
C HIS A 103 10.29 -8.86 0.81
N GLY A 104 9.42 -9.57 0.07
CA GLY A 104 8.49 -10.55 0.65
C GLY A 104 9.19 -11.59 1.52
N LEU A 105 10.20 -12.25 0.97
CA LEU A 105 10.96 -13.31 1.67
C LEU A 105 11.76 -12.73 2.85
N LYS A 106 12.43 -11.59 2.66
CA LYS A 106 13.16 -10.89 3.72
C LYS A 106 12.23 -10.51 4.88
N GLN A 107 11.05 -9.95 4.57
CA GLN A 107 10.09 -9.51 5.58
C GLN A 107 9.46 -10.69 6.32
N ALA A 108 9.07 -11.75 5.61
CA ALA A 108 8.59 -12.97 6.23
C ALA A 108 9.66 -13.58 7.16
N GLY A 109 10.95 -13.49 6.78
CA GLY A 109 12.07 -13.94 7.62
C GLY A 109 12.20 -13.11 8.90
N LYS A 110 12.24 -11.78 8.76
CA LYS A 110 12.31 -10.82 9.87
C LYS A 110 11.14 -10.97 10.86
N SER A 111 9.95 -11.30 10.35
CA SER A 111 8.73 -11.46 11.17
C SER A 111 8.58 -12.86 11.78
N GLY A 112 9.54 -13.77 11.60
CA GLY A 112 9.45 -15.16 12.06
C GLY A 112 8.43 -16.02 11.31
N LEU A 113 7.75 -15.45 10.32
CA LEU A 113 6.71 -16.10 9.54
C LEU A 113 7.25 -17.14 8.56
N MET A 114 8.54 -17.12 8.24
CA MET A 114 9.15 -18.16 7.40
C MET A 114 9.06 -19.55 8.00
N ALA A 115 9.14 -19.69 9.32
CA ALA A 115 8.97 -20.99 9.97
C ALA A 115 7.58 -21.57 9.71
N LEU A 116 6.54 -20.72 9.75
CA LEU A 116 5.17 -21.10 9.41
C LEU A 116 5.05 -21.51 7.93
N VAL A 117 5.65 -20.74 7.00
CA VAL A 117 5.64 -21.09 5.57
C VAL A 117 6.29 -22.45 5.33
N ILE A 118 7.46 -22.69 5.94
CA ILE A 118 8.17 -23.98 5.84
C ILE A 118 7.32 -25.12 6.40
N ALA A 119 6.73 -24.93 7.59
CA ALA A 119 5.88 -25.94 8.23
C ALA A 119 4.64 -26.28 7.37
N LEU A 120 3.99 -25.27 6.80
CA LEU A 120 2.84 -25.47 5.91
C LEU A 120 3.22 -26.21 4.61
N MET A 121 4.43 -25.99 4.10
CA MET A 121 4.92 -26.66 2.90
C MET A 121 5.39 -28.11 3.14
N GLY A 122 5.96 -28.39 4.32
CA GLY A 122 6.46 -29.74 4.67
C GLY A 122 5.37 -30.73 5.13
N ALA A 123 4.15 -30.24 5.40
CA ALA A 123 3.05 -31.08 5.84
C ALA A 123 2.42 -31.85 4.65
N ASN A 124 2.66 -33.16 4.56
CA ASN A 124 2.03 -34.07 3.60
C ASN A 124 0.59 -34.41 4.00
N ASP A 125 -0.33 -33.47 3.78
CA ASP A 125 -1.77 -33.71 3.87
C ASP A 125 -2.43 -33.05 2.67
N ASP A 126 -2.73 -33.89 1.68
CA ASP A 126 -3.29 -33.51 0.38
C ASP A 126 -4.71 -32.95 0.52
N ALA A 127 -5.49 -33.41 1.51
CA ALA A 127 -6.85 -32.92 1.75
C ALA A 127 -6.85 -31.43 2.16
N LYS A 128 -5.76 -30.96 2.78
CA LYS A 128 -5.59 -29.55 3.22
C LYS A 128 -4.62 -28.74 2.37
N LYS A 129 -4.10 -29.28 1.26
CA LYS A 129 -3.13 -28.62 0.38
C LYS A 129 -3.59 -27.22 -0.04
N PHE A 130 -4.86 -27.08 -0.42
CA PHE A 130 -5.44 -25.79 -0.80
C PHE A 130 -5.49 -24.79 0.36
N GLN A 131 -5.87 -25.21 1.57
CA GLN A 131 -5.99 -24.33 2.74
C GLN A 131 -4.62 -23.78 3.17
N LYS A 132 -3.59 -24.63 3.15
CA LYS A 132 -2.20 -24.25 3.44
C LYS A 132 -1.68 -23.23 2.43
N ALA A 133 -1.91 -23.50 1.15
CA ALA A 133 -1.55 -22.61 0.05
C ALA A 133 -2.25 -21.25 0.17
N ALA A 134 -3.55 -21.24 0.53
CA ALA A 134 -4.32 -20.03 0.75
C ALA A 134 -3.79 -19.22 1.95
N ALA A 135 -3.39 -19.90 3.03
CA ALA A 135 -2.78 -19.25 4.19
C ALA A 135 -1.45 -18.57 3.82
N ILE A 136 -0.61 -19.22 3.00
CA ILE A 136 0.65 -18.63 2.50
C ILE A 136 0.36 -17.41 1.62
N ALA A 137 -0.55 -17.51 0.64
CA ALA A 137 -0.90 -16.37 -0.20
C ALA A 137 -1.44 -15.18 0.61
N ALA A 138 -2.34 -15.45 1.55
CA ALA A 138 -2.89 -14.45 2.45
C ALA A 138 -1.80 -13.80 3.30
N LEU A 139 -0.84 -14.57 3.80
CA LEU A 139 0.30 -14.06 4.57
C LEU A 139 1.10 -13.04 3.76
N PHE A 140 1.55 -13.41 2.56
CA PHE A 140 2.34 -12.52 1.71
C PHE A 140 1.56 -11.29 1.23
N ALA A 141 0.28 -11.44 0.88
CA ALA A 141 -0.58 -10.33 0.45
C ALA A 141 -0.88 -9.31 1.58
N ASN A 142 -0.57 -9.64 2.84
CA ASN A 142 -0.79 -8.79 4.00
C ASN A 142 0.52 -8.33 4.66
N LEU A 143 1.68 -8.64 4.07
CA LEU A 143 2.95 -8.18 4.61
C LEU A 143 3.00 -6.65 4.57
N LYS A 144 3.56 -6.09 5.64
CA LYS A 144 3.93 -4.67 5.71
C LYS A 144 5.42 -4.60 5.57
N PHE A 145 5.88 -3.86 4.58
CA PHE A 145 7.30 -3.68 4.34
C PHE A 145 7.86 -2.55 5.19
N SER A 146 9.17 -2.59 5.43
CA SER A 146 9.85 -1.50 6.12
C SER A 146 9.89 -0.25 5.24
N ARG A 147 10.17 0.92 5.83
CA ARG A 147 10.31 2.16 5.06
C ARG A 147 11.41 2.05 4.00
N ASP A 148 12.52 1.41 4.33
CA ASP A 148 13.64 1.23 3.41
C ASP A 148 13.29 0.28 2.25
N ASP A 149 12.54 -0.79 2.52
CA ASP A 149 12.04 -1.70 1.47
C ASP A 149 11.09 -0.94 0.52
N GLU A 150 10.19 -0.09 1.04
CA GLU A 150 9.31 0.76 0.22
C GLU A 150 10.11 1.75 -0.63
N PHE A 151 11.14 2.40 -0.06
CA PHE A 151 12.00 3.33 -0.80
C PHE A 151 12.83 2.63 -1.88
N GLU A 152 13.30 1.41 -1.62
CA GLU A 152 14.02 0.64 -2.61
C GLU A 152 13.09 0.22 -3.75
N ALA A 153 11.87 -0.22 -3.45
CA ALA A 153 10.85 -0.54 -4.45
C ALA A 153 10.44 0.69 -5.28
N ASP A 154 10.20 1.84 -4.64
CA ASP A 154 9.93 3.14 -5.29
C ASP A 154 11.04 3.51 -6.29
N ARG A 155 12.31 3.37 -5.87
CA ARG A 155 13.47 3.67 -6.71
C ARG A 155 13.54 2.75 -7.92
N GLN A 156 13.25 1.47 -7.73
CA GLN A 156 13.19 0.51 -8.83
C GLN A 156 12.03 0.81 -9.78
N ALA A 157 10.85 1.18 -9.26
CA ALA A 157 9.72 1.60 -10.07
C ALA A 157 10.06 2.76 -11.00
N VAL A 158 10.72 3.81 -10.48
CA VAL A 158 11.22 4.93 -11.29
C VAL A 158 12.20 4.43 -12.36
N LYS A 159 13.19 3.61 -11.99
CA LYS A 159 14.16 3.07 -12.95
C LYS A 159 13.49 2.24 -14.05
N TYR A 160 12.54 1.37 -13.70
CA TYR A 160 11.88 0.46 -14.65
C TYR A 160 10.94 1.20 -15.57
N THR A 161 10.12 2.11 -15.04
CA THR A 161 9.23 2.93 -15.87
C THR A 161 10.01 3.77 -16.88
N MET A 162 11.11 4.42 -16.47
CA MET A 162 11.96 5.17 -17.40
C MET A 162 12.54 4.28 -18.50
N LYS A 163 13.15 3.14 -18.13
CA LYS A 163 13.75 2.22 -19.11
C LYS A 163 12.70 1.61 -20.05
N ALA A 164 11.50 1.37 -19.56
CA ALA A 164 10.38 0.85 -20.35
C ALA A 164 9.71 1.91 -21.23
N GLY A 165 10.09 3.20 -21.11
CA GLY A 165 9.51 4.32 -21.85
C GLY A 165 8.12 4.76 -21.33
N TYR A 166 7.84 4.51 -20.06
CA TYR A 166 6.70 5.09 -19.34
C TYR A 166 7.14 6.35 -18.59
N ARG A 167 6.16 7.17 -18.21
CA ARG A 167 6.42 8.31 -17.35
C ARG A 167 6.85 7.84 -15.95
N PRO A 168 7.92 8.41 -15.39
CA PRO A 168 8.43 7.95 -14.11
C PRO A 168 7.67 8.50 -12.90
N ASP A 169 6.76 9.45 -13.12
CA ASP A 169 5.90 10.02 -12.08
C ASP A 169 4.52 9.32 -11.97
N GLY A 170 4.28 8.24 -12.71
CA GLY A 170 3.00 7.53 -12.70
C GLY A 170 2.57 7.05 -11.31
N LEU A 171 3.50 6.56 -10.48
CA LEU A 171 3.21 6.16 -9.10
C LEU A 171 2.77 7.35 -8.23
N LEU A 172 3.37 8.53 -8.44
CA LEU A 172 2.98 9.76 -7.74
C LEU A 172 1.59 10.22 -8.17
N GLN A 173 1.30 10.16 -9.47
CA GLN A 173 -0.03 10.49 -10.01
C GLN A 173 -1.11 9.59 -9.39
N PHE A 174 -0.83 8.29 -9.28
CA PHE A 174 -1.72 7.33 -8.63
C PHE A 174 -1.98 7.68 -7.15
N PHE A 175 -0.95 8.02 -6.39
CA PHE A 175 -1.11 8.46 -4.99
C PHE A 175 -1.96 9.72 -4.88
N GLY A 176 -1.67 10.73 -5.70
CA GLY A 176 -2.40 12.00 -5.71
C GLY A 176 -3.88 11.82 -6.04
N ARG A 177 -4.20 10.94 -7.00
CA ARG A 177 -5.57 10.71 -7.45
C ARG A 177 -6.42 9.98 -6.41
N ILE A 178 -5.91 8.91 -5.81
CA ILE A 178 -6.65 8.19 -4.76
C ILE A 178 -6.87 9.09 -3.53
N ASN A 179 -5.95 10.02 -3.26
CA ASN A 179 -6.13 11.02 -2.19
C ASN A 179 -7.26 12.02 -2.49
N LYS A 180 -7.41 12.46 -3.75
CA LYS A 180 -8.45 13.42 -4.17
C LYS A 180 -9.85 12.82 -4.23
N ASP A 181 -10.00 11.57 -4.63
CA ASP A 181 -11.31 10.94 -4.86
C ASP A 181 -12.09 10.64 -3.55
N GLY A 182 -11.59 11.02 -2.37
CA GLY A 182 -12.22 10.70 -1.07
C GLY A 182 -12.27 9.20 -0.74
N LYS A 183 -11.76 8.35 -1.65
CA LYS A 183 -11.64 6.89 -1.48
C LYS A 183 -10.68 6.50 -0.37
N LEU A 184 -9.94 7.43 0.23
CA LEU A 184 -9.17 7.21 1.46
C LEU A 184 -10.05 6.85 2.67
N THR A 185 -11.34 7.21 2.66
CA THR A 185 -12.30 6.88 3.73
C THR A 185 -12.72 5.41 3.71
N SER A 186 -12.60 4.73 2.56
CA SER A 186 -12.54 3.28 2.48
C SER A 186 -11.08 2.88 2.54
N VAL A 187 -10.63 2.32 3.66
CA VAL A 187 -9.25 1.84 3.88
C VAL A 187 -8.77 1.06 2.64
N THR A 188 -8.05 1.73 1.73
CA THR A 188 -7.59 1.07 0.51
C THR A 188 -6.55 0.04 0.95
N LYS A 189 -6.76 -1.21 0.55
CA LYS A 189 -5.88 -2.31 0.94
C LYS A 189 -4.44 -2.00 0.53
N TYR A 190 -4.26 -1.39 -0.65
CA TYR A 190 -2.98 -0.91 -1.15
C TYR A 190 -2.25 0.03 -0.16
N PHE A 191 -2.91 1.04 0.41
CA PHE A 191 -2.24 1.96 1.36
C PHE A 191 -2.06 1.37 2.76
N SER A 192 -2.74 0.26 3.08
CA SER A 192 -2.53 -0.46 4.33
C SER A 192 -1.22 -1.25 4.33
N THR A 193 -0.78 -1.72 3.16
CA THR A 193 0.50 -2.41 2.96
C THR A 193 1.60 -1.45 2.49
N HIS A 194 1.25 -0.45 1.67
CA HIS A 194 2.16 0.54 1.08
C HIS A 194 1.73 1.98 1.38
N PRO A 195 1.96 2.50 2.60
CA PRO A 195 1.54 3.84 2.95
C PRO A 195 2.31 4.90 2.13
N PRO A 196 1.64 5.83 1.43
CA PRO A 196 2.27 6.87 0.63
C PRO A 196 2.67 8.03 1.55
N THR A 197 3.82 7.92 2.20
CA THR A 197 4.31 8.99 3.09
C THR A 197 4.84 10.18 2.29
N MET A 198 4.81 11.38 2.87
CA MET A 198 5.44 12.56 2.25
C MET A 198 6.92 12.35 1.97
N GLU A 199 7.61 11.59 2.82
CA GLU A 199 9.01 11.21 2.61
C GLU A 199 9.18 10.37 1.34
N ARG A 200 8.30 9.38 1.09
CA ARG A 200 8.31 8.59 -0.16
C ARG A 200 8.06 9.46 -1.37
N ILE A 201 7.04 10.32 -1.32
CA ILE A 201 6.71 11.24 -2.41
C ILE A 201 7.93 12.10 -2.76
N LYS A 202 8.57 12.71 -1.76
CA LYS A 202 9.77 13.53 -1.96
C LYS A 202 10.92 12.72 -2.54
N ARG A 203 11.21 11.53 -2.00
CA ARG A 203 12.31 10.68 -2.49
C ARG A 203 12.08 10.19 -3.93
N VAL A 204 10.84 9.86 -4.29
CA VAL A 204 10.48 9.51 -5.68
C VAL A 204 10.70 10.72 -6.58
N GLN A 205 10.23 11.91 -6.20
CA GLN A 205 10.47 13.14 -6.97
C GLN A 205 11.97 13.42 -7.16
N ASP A 206 12.76 13.27 -6.10
CA ASP A 206 14.22 13.46 -6.14
C ASP A 206 14.91 12.41 -7.01
N GLU A 207 14.48 11.15 -6.95
CA GLU A 207 15.01 10.08 -7.81
C GLU A 207 14.67 10.31 -9.29
N ILE A 208 13.46 10.78 -9.61
CA ILE A 208 13.05 11.18 -10.97
C ILE A 208 13.96 12.29 -11.49
N LYS A 209 14.14 13.36 -10.70
CA LYS A 209 15.02 14.49 -11.06
C LYS A 209 16.46 14.03 -11.26
N LYS A 210 16.98 13.22 -10.35
CA LYS A 210 18.34 12.66 -10.42
C LYS A 210 18.59 11.89 -11.73
N ARG A 211 17.56 11.27 -12.28
CA ARG A 211 17.63 10.51 -13.54
C ARG A 211 17.31 11.35 -14.79
N GLY A 212 17.12 12.66 -14.65
CA GLY A 212 16.79 13.56 -15.76
C GLY A 212 15.33 13.50 -16.21
N GLY A 213 14.45 12.84 -15.44
CA GLY A 213 13.02 12.79 -15.72
C GLY A 213 12.30 14.08 -15.32
N ARG A 214 11.12 14.30 -15.90
CA ARG A 214 10.22 15.41 -15.54
C ARG A 214 8.99 14.90 -14.80
N VAL A 215 8.68 15.53 -13.67
CA VAL A 215 7.40 15.38 -12.97
C VAL A 215 6.44 16.42 -13.54
N LEU A 216 5.35 16.01 -14.21
CA LEU A 216 4.38 16.96 -14.76
C LEU A 216 3.31 17.25 -13.70
N ALA A 217 3.27 18.52 -13.28
CA ALA A 217 2.52 19.02 -12.13
C ALA A 217 2.93 18.37 -10.81
N GLN A 218 3.18 19.21 -9.79
CA GLN A 218 3.27 18.70 -8.42
C GLN A 218 1.95 17.96 -8.14
N VAL A 219 2.01 16.68 -7.73
CA VAL A 219 0.94 16.15 -6.89
C VAL A 219 0.72 17.22 -5.84
N PRO A 220 -0.49 17.81 -5.70
CA PRO A 220 -0.69 18.91 -4.77
C PRO A 220 -0.07 18.50 -3.44
N VAL A 221 1.01 19.20 -3.09
CA VAL A 221 1.73 19.00 -1.83
C VAL A 221 0.92 19.61 -0.69
N ASP A 222 -0.08 20.41 -1.06
CA ASP A 222 -1.05 20.97 -0.15
C ASP A 222 -2.00 19.86 0.31
N PRO A 223 -2.03 19.52 1.62
CA PRO A 223 -3.23 18.91 2.16
C PRO A 223 -4.43 19.79 1.78
N PRO A 224 -5.64 19.22 1.61
CA PRO A 224 -6.82 20.04 1.35
C PRO A 224 -6.82 21.23 2.31
N GLN A 225 -6.93 22.44 1.77
CA GLN A 225 -7.28 23.61 2.59
C GLN A 225 -8.68 23.35 3.12
N TYR A 226 -8.75 22.64 4.23
CA TYR A 226 -9.95 22.52 5.02
C TYR A 226 -10.13 23.87 5.70
N SER A 227 -11.09 24.66 5.24
CA SER A 227 -11.59 25.78 6.03
C SER A 227 -12.16 25.19 7.33
N PRO A 228 -11.60 25.52 8.50
CA PRO A 228 -12.14 25.00 9.75
C PRO A 228 -13.61 25.43 9.88
N PRO A 229 -14.49 24.59 10.44
CA PRO A 229 -15.78 25.06 10.94
C PRO A 229 -15.49 26.17 11.96
N PRO A 230 -16.35 27.20 12.04
CA PRO A 230 -16.15 28.30 12.96
C PRO A 230 -15.89 27.76 14.37
N GLU A 231 -14.85 28.29 14.99
CA GLU A 231 -14.31 27.90 16.28
C GLU A 231 -15.41 27.82 17.34
N ARG A 232 -15.89 26.60 17.57
CA ARG A 232 -16.69 26.23 18.74
C ARG A 232 -16.08 24.97 19.33
N LEU A 233 -14.83 25.07 19.77
CA LEU A 233 -14.31 24.12 20.73
C LEU A 233 -14.87 24.52 22.11
N PRO A 234 -15.56 23.61 22.83
CA PRO A 234 -15.87 23.83 24.23
C PRO A 234 -14.56 23.99 25.00
N ASN A 235 -14.50 25.00 25.86
CA ASN A 235 -13.38 25.24 26.77
C ASN A 235 -13.07 23.93 27.55
N PRO A 236 -11.83 23.41 27.50
CA PRO A 236 -11.46 22.14 28.17
C PRO A 236 -11.61 22.17 29.70
N GLN A 237 -11.92 23.31 30.30
CA GLN A 237 -12.19 23.45 31.73
C GLN A 237 -13.65 23.21 32.14
N ASN A 238 -14.60 23.10 31.20
CA ASN A 238 -16.00 22.80 31.50
C ASN A 238 -16.53 21.66 30.60
N PRO A 239 -16.61 20.41 31.09
CA PRO A 239 -17.26 19.35 30.33
C PRO A 239 -18.76 19.67 30.17
N PRO A 240 -19.37 19.39 29.00
CA PRO A 240 -20.81 19.53 28.85
C PRO A 240 -21.53 18.61 29.84
N SER A 241 -22.58 19.13 30.47
CA SER A 241 -23.44 18.36 31.36
C SER A 241 -24.10 17.18 30.65
N SER A 242 -24.34 16.13 31.43
CA SER A 242 -24.72 14.76 31.06
C SER A 242 -25.97 14.62 30.17
N SER A 243 -25.85 14.85 28.87
CA SER A 243 -26.92 14.50 27.90
C SER A 243 -26.48 14.23 26.46
N SER A 244 -25.18 14.12 26.14
CA SER A 244 -24.76 13.88 24.75
C SER A 244 -24.90 12.40 24.35
N ARG A 245 -25.69 12.15 23.30
CA ARG A 245 -25.84 10.82 22.67
C ARG A 245 -24.45 10.22 22.38
N PRO A 246 -24.20 8.93 22.68
CA PRO A 246 -22.88 8.30 22.52
C PRO A 246 -22.35 8.36 21.07
N ASP A 247 -23.23 8.34 20.06
CA ASP A 247 -22.86 8.53 18.66
C ASP A 247 -22.24 9.90 18.36
N ILE A 248 -22.70 10.96 19.05
CA ILE A 248 -22.14 12.32 18.91
C ILE A 248 -20.74 12.38 19.51
N SER A 249 -20.54 11.74 20.67
CA SER A 249 -19.24 11.65 21.33
C SER A 249 -18.20 10.90 20.50
N LEU A 250 -18.60 9.83 19.80
CA LEU A 250 -17.72 9.10 18.89
C LEU A 250 -17.37 9.92 17.65
N LYS A 251 -18.35 10.61 17.06
CA LYS A 251 -18.14 11.49 15.91
C LYS A 251 -17.15 12.60 16.24
N LEU A 252 -17.33 13.28 17.37
CA LEU A 252 -16.42 14.33 17.84
C LEU A 252 -15.01 13.78 18.10
N ALA A 253 -14.89 12.59 18.71
CA ALA A 253 -13.60 11.96 18.92
C ALA A 253 -12.89 11.58 17.61
N TYR A 254 -13.66 11.20 16.58
CA TYR A 254 -13.12 10.95 15.25
C TYR A 254 -12.62 12.24 14.58
N GLU A 255 -13.39 13.32 14.68
CA GLU A 255 -13.00 14.65 14.17
C GLU A 255 -11.72 15.16 14.85
N ASP A 256 -11.62 15.04 16.18
CA ASP A 256 -10.42 15.37 16.97
C ASP A 256 -9.21 14.53 16.53
N TYR A 257 -9.41 13.21 16.32
CA TYR A 257 -8.36 12.32 15.82
C TYR A 257 -7.86 12.78 14.46
N MET A 258 -8.76 13.01 13.49
CA MET A 258 -8.37 13.41 12.15
C MET A 258 -7.69 14.79 12.13
N TYR A 259 -8.15 15.74 12.95
CA TYR A 259 -7.50 17.04 13.11
C TYR A 259 -6.07 16.91 13.64
N ALA A 260 -5.87 16.15 14.72
CA ALA A 260 -4.56 15.98 15.32
C ALA A 260 -3.58 15.26 14.38
N LYS A 261 -4.08 14.28 13.60
CA LYS A 261 -3.31 13.61 12.55
C LYS A 261 -2.85 14.60 11.47
N ASN A 262 -3.76 15.43 10.96
CA ASN A 262 -3.45 16.43 9.93
C ASN A 262 -2.42 17.46 10.43
N GLN A 263 -2.53 17.91 11.68
CA GLN A 263 -1.57 18.85 12.28
C GLN A 263 -0.17 18.24 12.43
N TYR A 264 -0.08 16.98 12.83
CA TYR A 264 1.19 16.25 12.86
C TYR A 264 1.79 16.12 11.46
N GLU A 265 1.01 15.67 10.48
CA GLU A 265 1.45 15.50 9.09
C GLU A 265 1.86 16.84 8.46
N TYR A 266 1.15 17.93 8.76
CA TYR A 266 1.50 19.27 8.33
C TYR A 266 2.85 19.72 8.90
N LYS A 267 3.08 19.57 10.21
CA LYS A 267 4.37 19.94 10.81
C LYS A 267 5.54 19.12 10.26
N VAL A 268 5.33 17.82 10.01
CA VAL A 268 6.31 16.98 9.31
C VAL A 268 6.56 17.51 7.88
N SER A 269 5.51 17.91 7.16
CA SER A 269 5.62 18.43 5.78
C SER A 269 6.40 19.74 5.69
N GLN A 270 6.27 20.62 6.69
CA GLN A 270 6.95 21.92 6.75
C GLN A 270 8.40 21.82 7.25
N GLY A 271 8.87 20.63 7.62
CA GLY A 271 10.19 20.48 8.25
C GLY A 271 10.29 21.24 9.58
N ALA A 272 9.19 21.30 10.33
CA ALA A 272 9.14 22.02 11.61
C ALA A 272 10.16 21.45 12.62
N PRO A 273 10.56 22.24 13.64
CA PRO A 273 11.45 21.77 14.70
C PRO A 273 10.97 20.45 15.31
N VAL A 274 11.91 19.58 15.69
CA VAL A 274 11.62 18.23 16.18
C VAL A 274 10.71 18.27 17.41
N GLU A 275 10.88 19.26 18.28
CA GLU A 275 10.07 19.48 19.47
C GLU A 275 8.58 19.72 19.11
N GLU A 276 8.33 20.45 18.03
CA GLU A 276 6.99 20.74 17.54
C GLU A 276 6.34 19.54 16.85
N VAL A 277 7.11 18.80 16.07
CA VAL A 277 6.66 17.56 15.43
C VAL A 277 6.29 16.53 16.50
N MET A 278 7.14 16.36 17.52
CA MET A 278 6.89 15.44 18.62
C MET A 278 5.73 15.89 19.50
N SER A 279 5.54 17.20 19.69
CA SER A 279 4.37 17.76 20.37
C SER A 279 3.07 17.44 19.63
N ALA A 280 3.02 17.63 18.31
CA ALA A 280 1.85 17.27 17.49
C ALA A 280 1.63 15.76 17.42
N PHE A 281 2.69 14.95 17.35
CA PHE A 281 2.60 13.50 17.39
C PHE A 281 1.95 13.00 18.69
N ARG A 282 2.33 13.57 19.85
CA ARG A 282 1.69 13.23 21.14
C ARG A 282 0.20 13.55 21.14
N LYS A 283 -0.19 14.73 20.64
CA LYS A 283 -1.61 15.13 20.50
C LYS A 283 -2.37 14.17 19.58
N TYR A 284 -1.76 13.75 18.48
CA TYR A 284 -2.31 12.73 17.59
C TYR A 284 -2.53 11.39 18.32
N GLN A 285 -1.52 10.86 19.04
CA GLN A 285 -1.69 9.58 19.74
C GLN A 285 -2.79 9.63 20.80
N VAL A 286 -2.90 10.73 21.56
CA VAL A 286 -3.97 10.90 22.56
C VAL A 286 -5.36 10.93 21.92
N ALA A 287 -5.53 11.69 20.83
CA ALA A 287 -6.81 11.77 20.13
C ALA A 287 -7.21 10.42 19.48
N LYS A 288 -6.22 9.72 18.91
CA LYS A 288 -6.38 8.37 18.36
C LYS A 288 -6.83 7.38 19.44
N GLU A 289 -6.15 7.35 20.57
CA GLU A 289 -6.48 6.44 21.69
C GLU A 289 -7.89 6.71 22.23
N ARG A 290 -8.26 7.99 22.41
CA ARG A 290 -9.61 8.39 22.83
C ARG A 290 -10.68 7.90 21.85
N TYR A 291 -10.49 8.09 20.55
CA TYR A 291 -11.43 7.60 19.53
C TYR A 291 -11.59 6.08 19.59
N PHE A 292 -10.50 5.32 19.62
CA PHE A 292 -10.57 3.85 19.65
C PHE A 292 -11.15 3.31 20.96
N LYS A 293 -10.90 3.98 22.09
CA LYS A 293 -11.53 3.64 23.38
C LYS A 293 -13.03 3.85 23.36
N LEU A 294 -13.50 4.99 22.82
CA LEU A 294 -14.93 5.26 22.65
C LEU A 294 -15.58 4.30 21.66
N LYS A 295 -14.90 4.00 20.55
CA LYS A 295 -15.37 3.03 19.55
C LYS A 295 -15.56 1.64 20.17
N ALA A 296 -14.56 1.17 20.94
CA ALA A 296 -14.62 -0.12 21.63
C ALA A 296 -15.76 -0.16 22.68
N ALA A 297 -15.96 0.93 23.42
CA ALA A 297 -17.05 1.04 24.40
C ALA A 297 -18.46 0.99 23.77
N MET A 298 -18.58 1.28 22.46
CA MET A 298 -19.83 1.20 21.71
C MET A 298 -20.08 -0.16 21.05
N GLY A 299 -19.22 -1.16 21.29
CA GLY A 299 -19.43 -2.53 20.83
C GLY A 299 -19.40 -2.72 19.31
N ARG A 300 -18.71 -1.84 18.56
CA ARG A 300 -18.53 -1.92 17.09
C ARG A 300 -17.07 -2.08 16.66
#